data_AF-C0EH17-F1
#
_entry.id   AF-C0EH17-F1
#
_cell.length_a   1.000
_cell.length_b   1.000
_cell.length_c   1.000
_cell.angle_alpha   90.00
_cell.angle_beta   90.00
_cell.angle_gamma   90.00
#
_symmetry.space_group_name_H-M   'P 1'
#
loop_
_entity.id
_entity.type
_entity.pdbx_description
1 polymer ?
#
loop_
_entity_poly.entity_id
_entity_poly.type
_entity_poly.pdbx_seq_one_letter_code
_entity_poly.pdbx_strand_id
1 'polypeptide(L)' 'MKFDLCGLSYYESGNVFSGNQGDFCYKIRPEEGTLKIYLWRGPYCFDKSELLKEMEFPMDQAGFEQLHRWLEQEYADWS' A
#
# COMPACT_ATOMS: atom_id res chain seq x y z
N MET A 1 12.78 -2.37 7.46
CA MET A 1 12.83 -2.68 6.01
C MET A 1 12.33 -1.46 5.27
N LYS A 2 12.85 -1.11 4.08
CA LYS A 2 12.31 -0.03 3.26
C LYS A 2 11.64 -0.60 2.02
N PHE A 3 10.42 -0.15 1.74
CA PHE A 3 9.73 -0.48 0.49
C PHE A 3 10.10 0.53 -0.58
N ASP A 4 10.39 0.05 -1.79
CA ASP A 4 10.66 0.90 -2.95
C ASP A 4 9.36 1.09 -3.74
N LEU A 5 8.55 2.07 -3.31
CA LEU A 5 7.30 2.44 -3.98
C LEU A 5 7.58 3.42 -5.12
N CYS A 6 6.71 3.46 -6.13
CA CYS A 6 6.77 4.50 -7.15
C CYS A 6 6.62 5.89 -6.50
N GLY A 7 7.20 6.94 -7.10
CA GLY A 7 7.03 8.30 -6.59
C GLY A 7 5.58 8.79 -6.66
N LEU A 8 5.25 9.84 -5.88
CA LEU A 8 3.90 10.41 -5.80
C LEU A 8 3.25 10.67 -7.17
N SER A 9 4.03 11.18 -8.14
CA SER A 9 3.55 11.50 -9.49
C SER A 9 2.99 10.29 -10.26
N TYR A 10 3.44 9.08 -9.94
CA TYR A 10 2.88 7.85 -10.49
C TYR A 10 1.42 7.69 -10.06
N TYR A 11 1.11 7.97 -8.80
CA TYR A 11 -0.23 7.85 -8.23
C TYR A 11 -1.13 9.04 -8.57
N GLU A 12 -0.57 10.26 -8.66
CA GLU A 12 -1.29 11.45 -9.16
C GLU A 12 -1.81 11.22 -10.59
N SER A 13 -1.10 10.42 -11.39
CA SER A 13 -1.53 10.01 -12.73
C SER A 13 -2.62 8.93 -12.73
N GLY A 14 -3.11 8.51 -11.55
CA GLY A 14 -4.15 7.50 -11.40
C GLY A 14 -3.65 6.05 -11.45
N ASN A 15 -2.32 5.82 -11.44
CA ASN A 15 -1.79 4.48 -11.57
C ASN A 15 -1.87 3.70 -10.25
N VAL A 16 -2.20 2.42 -10.37
CA VAL A 16 -2.24 1.46 -9.26
C VAL A 16 -0.88 0.81 -9.10
N PHE A 17 -0.46 0.57 -7.86
CA PHE A 17 0.76 -0.17 -7.54
C PHE A 17 0.45 -1.36 -6.65
N SER A 18 1.17 -2.46 -6.82
CA SER A 18 1.04 -3.64 -5.95
C SER A 18 2.38 -4.33 -5.82
N GLY A 19 2.66 -4.87 -4.63
CA GLY A 19 3.88 -5.60 -4.34
C GLY A 19 3.65 -6.67 -3.29
N ASN A 20 4.70 -7.46 -3.03
CA ASN A 20 4.70 -8.43 -1.95
C ASN A 20 6.10 -8.58 -1.34
N GLN A 21 6.13 -9.08 -0.11
CA GLN A 21 7.32 -9.55 0.60
C GLN A 21 6.99 -10.88 1.27
N GLY A 22 7.22 -12.00 0.57
CA GLY A 22 6.77 -13.30 1.03
C GLY A 22 5.24 -13.40 1.00
N ASP A 23 4.61 -13.67 2.15
CA ASP A 23 3.15 -13.71 2.28
C ASP A 23 2.52 -12.35 2.60
N PHE A 24 3.32 -11.31 2.85
CA PHE A 24 2.85 -9.94 3.01
C PHE A 24 2.57 -9.32 1.65
N CYS A 25 1.30 -9.18 1.29
CA CYS A 25 0.91 -8.59 0.01
C CYS A 25 0.23 -7.23 0.23
N TYR A 26 0.54 -6.27 -0.64
CA TYR A 26 -0.01 -4.92 -0.55
C TYR A 26 -0.38 -4.35 -1.91
N LYS A 27 -1.38 -3.46 -1.93
CA LYS A 27 -1.86 -2.75 -3.12
C LYS A 27 -2.21 -1.33 -2.75
N ILE A 28 -1.75 -0.37 -3.55
CA ILE A 28 -1.99 1.05 -3.39
C ILE A 28 -2.81 1.54 -4.59
N ARG A 29 -3.93 2.18 -4.32
CA ARG A 29 -4.84 2.73 -5.31
C ARG A 29 -5.10 4.22 -5.05
N PRO A 30 -4.85 5.09 -6.04
CA PRO A 30 -5.28 6.48 -5.96
C PRO A 30 -6.81 6.57 -6.17
N GLU A 31 -7.53 7.26 -5.29
CA GLU A 31 -8.97 7.52 -5.40
C GLU A 31 -9.29 8.92 -4.85
N GLU A 32 -9.96 9.78 -5.62
CA GLU A 32 -10.55 11.06 -5.13
C GLU A 32 -9.61 11.94 -4.27
N GLY A 33 -8.31 12.00 -4.59
CA GLY A 33 -7.34 12.78 -3.83
C GLY A 33 -6.80 12.08 -2.57
N THR A 34 -6.99 10.76 -2.45
CA THR A 34 -6.38 9.91 -1.43
C THR A 34 -5.62 8.74 -2.05
N LEU A 35 -4.68 8.21 -1.28
CA LEU A 35 -3.95 6.97 -1.50
C LEU A 35 -4.53 5.90 -0.58
N LYS A 36 -5.29 4.96 -1.14
CA LYS A 36 -5.80 3.80 -0.40
C LYS A 36 -4.81 2.68 -0.48
N ILE A 37 -4.44 2.10 0.65
CA ILE A 37 -3.56 0.93 0.72
C ILE A 37 -4.29 -0.24 1.37
N TYR A 38 -4.12 -1.41 0.77
CA TYR A 38 -4.73 -2.66 1.16
C TYR A 38 -3.64 -3.68 1.47
N LEU A 39 -3.77 -4.40 2.58
CA LEU A 39 -2.89 -5.49 2.98
C LEU A 39 -3.68 -6.79 3.07
N TRP A 40 -3.11 -7.87 2.57
CA TRP A 40 -3.66 -9.21 2.71
C TRP A 40 -2.54 -10.24 2.84
N ARG A 41 -2.88 -11.42 3.37
CA ARG A 41 -1.96 -12.55 3.41
C ARG A 41 -2.08 -13.34 2.11
N GLY A 42 -0.96 -13.51 1.41
CA GLY A 42 -0.86 -14.34 0.20
C GLY A 42 -1.19 -15.81 0.48
N PRO A 43 -1.26 -16.67 -0.55
CA PRO A 43 -0.65 -16.51 -1.87
C PRO A 43 -1.60 -16.00 -2.97
N TYR A 44 -2.86 -15.79 -2.65
CA TYR A 44 -3.86 -15.44 -3.67
C TYR A 44 -3.80 -13.95 -4.03
N CYS A 45 -4.27 -13.63 -5.24
CA CYS A 45 -4.43 -12.25 -5.67
C CYS A 45 -5.48 -11.53 -4.80
N PHE A 46 -5.41 -10.20 -4.77
CA PHE A 46 -6.26 -9.34 -3.93
C PHE A 46 -7.75 -9.73 -3.96
N ASP A 47 -8.31 -9.96 -5.16
CA ASP A 47 -9.73 -10.28 -5.34
C ASP A 47 -10.16 -11.64 -4.75
N LYS A 48 -9.20 -12.50 -4.40
CA LYS A 48 -9.41 -13.84 -3.86
C LYS A 48 -8.93 -13.99 -2.41
N SER A 49 -8.42 -12.91 -1.82
CA SER A 49 -7.83 -12.92 -0.49
C SER A 49 -8.71 -12.19 0.51
N GLU A 50 -8.66 -12.61 1.76
CA GLU A 50 -9.25 -11.84 2.85
C GLU A 50 -8.42 -10.57 3.08
N LEU A 51 -9.07 -9.42 2.97
CA LEU A 51 -8.46 -8.14 3.30
C LEU A 51 -8.18 -8.10 4.79
N LEU A 52 -6.90 -7.95 5.16
CA LEU A 52 -6.50 -7.89 6.57
C LEU A 52 -6.54 -6.47 7.11
N LYS A 53 -6.04 -5.51 6.32
CA LYS A 53 -6.01 -4.10 6.72
C LYS A 53 -6.20 -3.21 5.51
N GLU A 54 -6.87 -2.09 5.74
CA GLU A 54 -7.01 -0.98 4.80
C GLU A 54 -6.71 0.32 5.52
N MET A 55 -6.07 1.25 4.81
CA MET A 55 -5.82 2.59 5.31
C MET A 55 -5.87 3.58 4.15
N GLU A 56 -6.24 4.83 4.45
CA GLU A 56 -6.26 5.91 3.47
C GLU A 56 -5.36 7.05 3.93
N PHE A 57 -4.62 7.62 2.99
CA PHE A 57 -3.76 8.78 3.22
C PHE A 57 -4.08 9.89 2.20
N PRO A 58 -3.86 11.16 2.52
CA PRO A 58 -3.98 12.23 1.53
C PRO A 58 -3.05 12.01 0.33
N MET A 59 -3.49 12.36 -0.88
CA MET A 59 -2.66 12.39 -2.09
C MET A 59 -1.79 13.64 -2.11
N ASP A 60 -0.88 13.72 -1.15
CA ASP A 60 0.16 14.74 -1.07
C ASP A 60 1.46 14.13 -0.53
N GLN A 61 2.52 14.93 -0.50
CA GLN A 61 3.83 14.46 -0.04
C GLN A 61 3.81 13.95 1.40
N ALA A 62 3.04 14.58 2.30
CA ALA A 62 2.96 14.19 3.70
C ALA A 62 2.17 12.88 3.87
N GLY A 63 1.08 12.71 3.14
CA GLY A 63 0.30 11.48 3.10
C GLY A 63 1.09 10.32 2.49
N PHE A 64 1.88 10.58 1.44
CA PHE A 64 2.75 9.58 0.85
C PHE A 64 3.86 9.11 1.82
N GLU A 65 4.47 10.02 2.56
CA GLU A 65 5.44 9.67 3.62
C GLU A 65 4.79 8.88 4.76
N GLN A 66 3.56 9.23 5.15
CA GLN A 66 2.79 8.49 6.16
C GLN A 66 2.46 7.08 5.67
N LEU A 67 2.04 6.93 4.42
CA LEU A 67 1.79 5.62 3.79
C LEU A 67 3.03 4.74 3.86
N HIS A 68 4.19 5.28 3.48
CA HIS A 68 5.47 4.56 3.56
C HIS A 68 5.75 4.06 4.98
N ARG A 69 5.69 4.96 5.97
CA ARG A 69 5.97 4.61 7.38
C ARG A 69 4.99 3.58 7.91
N TRP A 70 3.71 3.72 7.58
CA TRP A 70 2.68 2.78 7.97
C TRP A 70 2.94 1.40 7.37
N LEU A 71 3.25 1.32 6.07
CA LEU A 71 3.57 0.05 5.40
C LEU A 71 4.80 -0.64 6.01
N GLU A 72 5.83 0.13 6.35
CA GLU A 72 7.04 -0.39 7.01
C GLU A 72 6.74 -0.93 8.41
N GLN A 73 5.89 -0.25 9.17
CA GLN A 73 5.47 -0.69 10.50
C GLN A 73 4.62 -1.96 10.42
N GLU A 74 3.64 -1.99 9.51
CA GLU A 74 2.77 -3.15 9.29
C GLU A 74 3.56 -4.40 8.90
N TYR A 75 4.61 -4.23 8.10
CA TYR A 75 5.52 -5.33 7.78
C TYR A 75 6.40 -5.74 8.96
N ALA A 76 6.86 -4.79 9.79
CA ALA A 76 7.66 -5.11 10.98
C ALA A 76 6.86 -5.90 12.02
N ASP A 77 5.57 -5.61 12.14
CA ASP A 77 4.62 -6.32 13.02
C ASP A 77 4.08 -7.61 12.38
N TRP A 78 4.52 -7.95 11.15
CA TRP A 78 4.06 -9.12 10.40
C TRP A 78 4.74 -10.41 10.87
N SER A 79 4.22 -10.97 11.97
CA SER A 79 4.58 -12.30 12.50
C SER A 79 3.75 -13.45 11.92
#